data_AF-A0A349HTM5-F1
#
_entry.id   AF-A0A349HTM5-F1
#
_cell.length_a   1.000
_cell.length_b   1.000
_cell.length_c   1.000
_cell.angle_alpha   90.00
_cell.angle_beta   90.00
_cell.angle_gamma   90.00
#
_symmetry.space_group_name_H-M   'P 1'
#
loop_
_entity.id
_entity.type
_entity.pdbx_description
1 polymer ?
#
loop_
_entity_poly.entity_id
_entity_poly.type
_entity_poly.pdbx_seq_one_letter_code
_entity_poly.pdbx_strand_id
1 'polypeptide(L)'
;MPPSINISGIIIEAARLALLLVYTVLIVLAIKKLIQELIAQIYSVKRYHKGVKVKELLMVACQYLGYTFSSSIFATGQIFDNLVFLPYKTKKGNIAQSNSDSGVPNSGGYGYTVYEIFELVANMFNAKRLIKNNTIYLESKANLSFWQNNSTYVLPNIEVLNKSYNTDELYPNLYIKFDYDIADMNTIDNFKGTNYERITSPIIVNNAKHLNFGGLREISLNVSLATRKDSVNTVEAILQTLAGIVDGLTSALGFNSNFVNSFQDRIGSMQVSQHFGWQPKVLLLENGKISTSNRTFLSAKSLYHTFYEVDSFVANNYGGQYELYKDVIIPFCLHDFLQTINNSHFQTSNGLWGKFDLIHWNFTQDYAKVNYRIQKPYTTNVQEIYIEPE
;
A
#
# COMPACT_ATOMS: atom_id res chain seq x y z
N MET A 1 -77.54 -47.51 -4.25
CA MET A 1 -77.48 -46.12 -3.77
C MET A 1 -76.06 -45.63 -3.98
N PRO A 2 -75.81 -44.63 -4.83
CA PRO A 2 -74.47 -44.06 -4.96
C PRO A 2 -74.09 -43.33 -3.66
N PRO A 3 -72.83 -43.36 -3.23
CA PRO A 3 -72.40 -42.70 -2.01
C PRO A 3 -72.58 -41.18 -2.16
N SER A 4 -73.31 -40.57 -1.23
CA SER A 4 -73.41 -39.11 -1.13
C SER A 4 -72.05 -38.54 -0.78
N ILE A 5 -71.42 -37.84 -1.72
CA ILE A 5 -70.21 -37.07 -1.45
C ILE A 5 -70.56 -36.05 -0.36
N ASN A 6 -69.89 -36.14 0.79
CA ASN A 6 -70.09 -35.19 1.89
C ASN A 6 -69.37 -33.88 1.56
N ILE A 7 -69.99 -33.07 0.71
CA ILE A 7 -69.46 -31.80 0.21
C ILE A 7 -69.17 -30.85 1.37
N SER A 8 -70.01 -30.81 2.42
CA SER A 8 -69.75 -30.00 3.61
C SER A 8 -68.51 -30.44 4.39
N GLY A 9 -68.27 -31.74 4.54
CA GLY A 9 -67.06 -32.27 5.17
C GLY A 9 -65.79 -31.93 4.37
N ILE A 10 -65.85 -32.04 3.04
CA ILE A 10 -64.73 -31.68 2.15
C ILE A 10 -64.43 -30.18 2.21
N ILE A 11 -65.46 -29.32 2.27
CA ILE A 11 -65.29 -27.87 2.39
C ILE A 11 -64.67 -27.48 3.76
N ILE A 12 -65.11 -28.10 4.85
CA ILE A 12 -64.58 -27.82 6.20
C ILE A 12 -63.12 -28.28 6.32
N GLU A 13 -62.79 -29.46 5.80
CA GLU A 13 -61.41 -29.95 5.83
C GLU A 13 -60.49 -29.16 4.88
N ALA A 14 -60.99 -28.74 3.71
CA ALA A 14 -60.26 -27.84 2.82
C ALA A 14 -60.02 -26.46 3.47
N ALA A 15 -61.02 -25.92 4.19
CA ALA A 15 -60.89 -24.66 4.92
C ALA A 15 -59.91 -24.77 6.10
N ARG A 16 -59.93 -25.88 6.85
CA ARG A 16 -58.94 -26.17 7.91
C ARG A 16 -57.52 -26.26 7.35
N LEU A 17 -57.34 -26.98 6.24
CA LEU A 17 -56.05 -27.11 5.57
C LEU A 17 -55.54 -25.76 5.07
N ALA A 18 -56.41 -24.94 4.47
CA ALA A 18 -56.06 -23.59 4.02
C ALA A 18 -55.65 -22.69 5.20
N LEU A 19 -56.37 -22.74 6.32
CA LEU A 19 -56.07 -21.94 7.51
C LEU A 19 -54.76 -22.37 8.18
N LEU A 20 -54.49 -23.69 8.22
CA LEU A 20 -53.22 -24.23 8.69
C LEU A 20 -52.05 -23.76 7.81
N LEU A 21 -52.22 -23.77 6.48
CA LEU A 21 -51.20 -23.32 5.54
C LEU A 21 -50.90 -21.82 5.71
N VAL A 22 -51.94 -20.99 5.84
CA VAL A 22 -51.78 -19.55 6.13
C VAL A 22 -51.06 -19.33 7.47
N TYR A 23 -51.41 -20.09 8.50
CA TYR A 23 -50.78 -20.00 9.81
C TYR A 23 -49.29 -20.40 9.77
N THR A 24 -48.94 -21.47 9.06
CA THR A 24 -47.55 -21.90 8.84
C THR A 24 -46.74 -20.83 8.10
N VAL A 25 -47.33 -20.21 7.06
CA VAL A 25 -46.69 -19.10 6.33
C VAL A 25 -46.43 -17.90 7.25
N LEU A 26 -47.39 -17.52 8.10
CA LEU A 26 -47.23 -16.41 9.04
C LEU A 26 -46.13 -16.68 10.07
N ILE A 27 -46.02 -17.91 10.60
CA ILE A 27 -44.94 -18.30 11.52
C ILE A 27 -43.57 -18.18 10.83
N VAL A 28 -43.43 -18.69 9.60
CA VAL A 28 -42.16 -18.62 8.86
C VAL A 28 -41.76 -17.17 8.59
N LEU A 29 -42.71 -16.29 8.27
CA LEU A 29 -42.45 -14.86 8.13
C LEU A 29 -42.03 -14.19 9.46
N ALA A 30 -42.64 -14.58 10.59
CA ALA A 30 -42.27 -14.09 11.91
C ALA A 30 -40.85 -14.53 12.31
N ILE A 31 -40.51 -15.81 12.08
CA ILE A 31 -39.16 -16.36 12.32
C ILE A 31 -38.12 -15.63 11.45
N LYS A 32 -38.42 -15.41 10.17
CA LYS A 32 -37.57 -14.64 9.25
C LYS A 32 -37.26 -13.24 9.81
N LYS A 33 -38.27 -12.53 10.32
CA LYS A 33 -38.10 -11.19 10.90
C LYS A 33 -37.28 -11.21 12.19
N LEU A 34 -37.53 -12.17 13.08
CA LEU A 34 -36.79 -12.30 14.32
C LEU A 34 -35.30 -12.61 14.08
N ILE A 35 -34.99 -13.45 13.08
CA ILE A 35 -33.61 -13.72 12.68
C ILE A 35 -32.94 -12.48 12.07
N GLN A 36 -33.67 -11.69 11.26
CA GLN A 36 -33.17 -10.41 10.76
C GLN A 36 -32.79 -9.44 11.88
N GLU A 37 -33.67 -9.31 12.88
CA GLU A 37 -33.45 -8.44 14.05
C GLU A 37 -32.27 -8.95 14.90
N LEU A 38 -32.21 -10.26 15.16
CA LEU A 38 -31.12 -10.89 15.88
C LEU A 38 -29.76 -10.67 15.19
N ILE A 39 -29.70 -10.87 13.86
CA ILE A 39 -28.48 -10.64 13.08
C ILE A 39 -28.07 -9.15 13.11
N ALA A 40 -29.04 -8.24 12.96
CA ALA A 40 -28.79 -6.79 12.97
C ALA A 40 -28.35 -6.27 14.35
N GLN A 41 -28.75 -6.95 15.43
CA GLN A 41 -28.37 -6.58 16.79
C GLN A 41 -27.01 -7.15 17.20
N ILE A 42 -26.66 -8.35 16.74
CA ILE A 42 -25.36 -8.97 17.01
C ILE A 42 -24.25 -8.35 16.13
N TYR A 43 -24.56 -7.97 14.88
CA TYR A 43 -23.56 -7.45 13.95
C TYR A 43 -23.86 -6.06 13.40
N SER A 44 -22.80 -5.27 13.29
CA SER A 44 -22.84 -3.99 12.61
C SER A 44 -23.15 -4.17 11.12
N VAL A 45 -24.11 -3.37 10.64
CA VAL A 45 -24.50 -3.31 9.23
C VAL A 45 -23.29 -2.87 8.38
N LYS A 46 -23.06 -3.57 7.26
CA LYS A 46 -22.02 -3.21 6.28
C LYS A 46 -22.25 -1.78 5.78
N ARG A 47 -21.17 -1.00 5.72
CA ARG A 47 -21.20 0.39 5.29
C ARG A 47 -20.14 0.65 4.23
N TYR A 48 -20.47 1.58 3.34
CA TYR A 48 -19.64 2.04 2.26
C TYR A 48 -19.07 3.41 2.60
N HIS A 49 -17.75 3.52 2.41
CA HIS A 49 -16.98 4.75 2.48
C HIS A 49 -16.31 4.96 1.13
N LYS A 50 -16.25 6.21 0.65
CA LYS A 50 -15.47 6.50 -0.56
C LYS A 50 -14.00 6.69 -0.18
N GLY A 51 -13.11 6.10 -0.95
CA GLY A 51 -11.69 6.42 -0.97
C GLY A 51 -11.32 7.02 -2.32
N VAL A 52 -10.08 7.47 -2.44
CA VAL A 52 -9.54 8.03 -3.68
C VAL A 52 -8.34 7.20 -4.13
N LYS A 53 -8.24 6.88 -5.42
CA LYS A 53 -7.04 6.22 -5.95
C LYS A 53 -5.87 7.18 -5.86
N VAL A 54 -4.73 6.71 -5.35
CA VAL A 54 -3.53 7.54 -5.18
C VAL A 54 -3.05 8.10 -6.51
N LYS A 55 -3.05 7.27 -7.56
CA LYS A 55 -2.74 7.66 -8.94
C LYS A 55 -3.60 8.83 -9.43
N GLU A 56 -4.93 8.75 -9.24
CA GLU A 56 -5.86 9.79 -9.67
C GLU A 56 -5.61 11.11 -8.92
N LEU A 57 -5.35 11.03 -7.60
CA LEU A 57 -5.02 12.20 -6.80
C LEU A 57 -3.76 12.90 -7.31
N LEU A 58 -2.69 12.15 -7.55
CA LEU A 58 -1.43 12.68 -8.11
C LEU A 58 -1.64 13.27 -9.51
N MET A 59 -2.41 12.62 -10.38
CA MET A 59 -2.71 13.12 -11.72
C MET A 59 -3.46 14.45 -11.67
N VAL A 60 -4.51 14.55 -10.87
CA VAL A 60 -5.29 15.79 -10.71
C VAL A 60 -4.43 16.90 -10.10
N ALA A 61 -3.60 16.57 -9.12
CA ALA A 61 -2.69 17.54 -8.49
C ALA A 61 -1.65 18.09 -9.48
N CYS A 62 -1.00 17.23 -10.27
CA CYS A 62 -0.08 17.65 -11.32
C CYS A 62 -0.78 18.50 -12.38
N GLN A 63 -1.98 18.09 -12.81
CA GLN A 63 -2.76 18.82 -13.80
C GLN A 63 -3.12 20.22 -13.32
N TYR A 64 -3.51 20.37 -12.05
CA TYR A 64 -3.78 21.68 -11.45
C TYR A 64 -2.54 22.59 -11.47
N LEU A 65 -1.34 22.01 -11.30
CA LEU A 65 -0.06 22.72 -11.36
C LEU A 65 0.44 22.97 -12.80
N GLY A 66 -0.28 22.51 -13.82
CA GLY A 66 0.09 22.66 -15.23
C GLY A 66 1.03 21.58 -15.78
N TYR A 67 1.23 20.48 -15.05
CA TYR A 67 2.10 19.37 -15.46
C TYR A 67 1.30 18.09 -15.78
N THR A 68 1.88 17.23 -16.59
CA THR A 68 1.43 15.83 -16.74
C THR A 68 2.11 14.92 -15.71
N PHE A 69 1.49 13.80 -15.34
CA PHE A 69 2.03 12.85 -14.36
C PHE A 69 2.36 11.51 -15.02
N SER A 70 3.52 10.93 -14.71
CA SER A 70 3.94 9.60 -15.16
C SER A 70 4.64 8.84 -14.04
N SER A 71 4.34 7.55 -13.90
CA SER A 71 4.98 6.66 -12.94
C SER A 71 4.81 5.19 -13.33
N SER A 72 5.89 4.41 -13.35
CA SER A 72 5.83 2.97 -13.61
C SER A 72 5.20 2.20 -12.45
N ILE A 73 5.28 2.74 -11.23
CA ILE A 73 4.71 2.16 -10.01
C ILE A 73 3.19 2.01 -10.15
N PHE A 74 2.56 3.03 -10.74
CA PHE A 74 1.11 3.12 -10.97
C PHE A 74 0.72 2.81 -12.42
N ALA A 75 1.57 2.13 -13.19
CA ALA A 75 1.23 1.75 -14.55
C ALA A 75 0.03 0.79 -14.57
N THR A 76 -0.81 0.89 -15.59
CA THR A 76 -2.03 0.08 -15.70
C THR A 76 -1.69 -1.41 -15.65
N GLY A 77 -2.41 -2.16 -14.80
CA GLY A 77 -2.18 -3.60 -14.60
C GLY A 77 -1.06 -3.95 -13.63
N GLN A 78 -0.34 -2.96 -13.09
CA GLN A 78 0.55 -3.16 -11.95
C GLN A 78 -0.25 -3.26 -10.65
N ILE A 79 0.36 -3.91 -9.65
CA ILE A 79 -0.27 -4.17 -8.34
C ILE A 79 -0.77 -2.88 -7.67
N PHE A 80 0.01 -1.79 -7.76
CA PHE A 80 -0.29 -0.53 -7.10
C PHE A 80 -1.20 0.41 -7.91
N ASP A 81 -1.63 0.04 -9.12
CA ASP A 81 -2.61 0.82 -9.91
C ASP A 81 -3.95 0.98 -9.17
N ASN A 82 -4.30 0.01 -8.32
CA ASN A 82 -5.49 0.02 -7.47
C ASN A 82 -5.21 0.41 -6.01
N LEU A 83 -4.09 1.10 -5.74
CA LEU A 83 -3.81 1.66 -4.43
C LEU A 83 -4.79 2.80 -4.12
N VAL A 84 -5.53 2.61 -3.04
CA VAL A 84 -6.53 3.56 -2.55
C VAL A 84 -6.08 4.16 -1.23
N PHE A 85 -6.15 5.48 -1.20
CA PHE A 85 -6.04 6.27 0.01
C PHE A 85 -7.43 6.53 0.58
N LEU A 86 -7.62 6.16 1.83
CA LEU A 86 -8.86 6.30 2.55
C LEU A 86 -8.68 7.41 3.60
N PRO A 87 -9.18 8.63 3.32
CA PRO A 87 -8.92 9.77 4.18
C PRO A 87 -9.63 9.65 5.53
N TYR A 88 -9.19 10.46 6.48
CA TYR A 88 -9.85 10.65 7.77
C TYR A 88 -11.37 10.86 7.59
N LYS A 89 -12.17 10.13 8.37
CA LYS A 89 -13.64 10.19 8.26
C LYS A 89 -14.25 10.88 9.47
N THR A 90 -15.04 11.91 9.21
CA THR A 90 -15.86 12.63 10.21
C THR A 90 -17.28 12.09 10.30
N LYS A 91 -17.70 11.23 9.37
CA LYS A 91 -19.08 10.75 9.24
C LYS A 91 -19.13 9.24 9.11
N LYS A 92 -20.19 8.67 9.66
CA LYS A 92 -20.54 7.26 9.49
C LYS A 92 -20.78 6.96 8.00
N GLY A 93 -20.27 5.82 7.54
CA GLY A 93 -20.49 5.35 6.16
C GLY A 93 -21.95 5.02 5.88
N ASN A 94 -22.30 4.98 4.60
CA ASN A 94 -23.68 4.76 4.16
C ASN A 94 -23.97 3.29 3.88
N ILE A 95 -25.22 2.88 4.05
CA ILE A 95 -25.66 1.50 3.78
C ILE A 95 -25.76 1.25 2.27
N ALA A 96 -26.18 2.27 1.52
CA ALA A 96 -26.17 2.27 0.05
C ALA A 96 -24.91 2.97 -0.49
N GLN A 97 -24.31 2.40 -1.54
CA GLN A 97 -23.10 2.92 -2.15
C GLN A 97 -23.29 4.32 -2.76
N SER A 98 -24.46 4.61 -3.33
CA SER A 98 -24.79 5.85 -4.05
C SER A 98 -24.70 7.12 -3.20
N ASN A 99 -24.95 7.03 -1.89
CA ASN A 99 -24.99 8.18 -1.00
C ASN A 99 -23.74 8.34 -0.13
N SER A 100 -22.68 7.55 -0.34
CA SER A 100 -21.46 7.60 0.46
C SER A 100 -20.77 8.98 0.43
N ASP A 101 -19.94 9.26 1.44
CA ASP A 101 -19.23 10.52 1.64
C ASP A 101 -18.34 10.93 0.44
N SER A 102 -17.78 12.14 0.43
CA SER A 102 -17.05 12.64 -0.75
C SER A 102 -15.76 11.85 -1.05
N GLY A 103 -15.19 11.15 -0.07
CA GLY A 103 -13.91 10.45 -0.22
C GLY A 103 -12.71 11.39 -0.40
N VAL A 104 -12.93 12.70 -0.22
CA VAL A 104 -11.92 13.75 -0.38
C VAL A 104 -11.16 13.91 0.94
N PRO A 105 -9.81 14.01 0.92
CA PRO A 105 -9.02 14.35 2.09
C PRO A 105 -9.48 15.65 2.75
N ASN A 106 -9.45 15.69 4.08
CA ASN A 106 -9.82 16.87 4.86
C ASN A 106 -8.73 17.19 5.88
N SER A 107 -8.76 18.40 6.41
CA SER A 107 -7.76 18.91 7.36
C SER A 107 -7.72 18.16 8.70
N GLY A 108 -8.58 17.17 8.92
CA GLY A 108 -8.60 16.35 10.12
C GLY A 108 -7.57 15.21 10.14
N GLY A 109 -6.85 14.96 9.04
CA GLY A 109 -5.80 13.95 8.99
C GLY A 109 -4.75 14.19 7.92
N TYR A 110 -3.68 13.38 7.96
CA TYR A 110 -2.59 13.40 6.98
C TYR A 110 -3.11 13.16 5.55
N GLY A 111 -2.43 13.73 4.55
CA GLY A 111 -2.82 13.62 3.14
C GLY A 111 -3.86 14.65 2.72
N TYR A 112 -4.10 15.69 3.54
CA TYR A 112 -4.95 16.82 3.18
C TYR A 112 -4.28 17.69 2.12
N THR A 113 -2.97 17.87 2.22
CA THR A 113 -2.20 18.66 1.26
C THR A 113 -1.61 17.78 0.15
N VAL A 114 -1.44 18.37 -1.04
CA VAL A 114 -0.78 17.70 -2.16
C VAL A 114 0.63 17.25 -1.78
N TYR A 115 1.35 18.06 -1.02
CA TYR A 115 2.69 17.74 -0.55
C TYR A 115 2.73 16.44 0.27
N GLU A 116 1.81 16.27 1.22
CA GLU A 116 1.74 15.06 2.06
C GLU A 116 1.46 13.80 1.23
N ILE A 117 0.65 13.89 0.17
CA ILE A 117 0.43 12.73 -0.70
C ILE A 117 1.69 12.40 -1.51
N PHE A 118 2.42 13.41 -2.00
CA PHE A 118 3.72 13.18 -2.64
C PHE A 118 4.75 12.59 -1.68
N GLU A 119 4.77 13.05 -0.44
CA GLU A 119 5.65 12.55 0.62
C GLU A 119 5.29 11.11 0.98
N LEU A 120 4.01 10.80 1.18
CA LEU A 120 3.51 9.44 1.40
C LEU A 120 4.03 8.48 0.34
N VAL A 121 3.87 8.84 -0.93
CA VAL A 121 4.28 8.00 -2.06
C VAL A 121 5.80 7.91 -2.17
N ALA A 122 6.52 9.02 -1.94
CA ALA A 122 7.98 9.02 -1.92
C ALA A 122 8.54 8.10 -0.82
N ASN A 123 7.96 8.16 0.38
CA ASN A 123 8.35 7.35 1.53
C ASN A 123 7.84 5.90 1.42
N MET A 124 6.71 5.63 0.77
CA MET A 124 6.22 4.27 0.61
C MET A 124 7.05 3.48 -0.40
N PHE A 125 7.47 4.12 -1.50
CA PHE A 125 8.11 3.45 -2.63
C PHE A 125 9.58 3.83 -2.85
N ASN A 126 10.21 4.50 -1.87
CA ASN A 126 11.56 5.07 -1.97
C ASN A 126 11.75 5.84 -3.29
N ALA A 127 10.77 6.68 -3.63
CA ALA A 127 10.66 7.27 -4.96
C ALA A 127 11.28 8.66 -5.04
N LYS A 128 11.80 8.99 -6.24
CA LYS A 128 12.30 10.31 -6.59
C LYS A 128 11.42 10.94 -7.66
N ARG A 129 11.44 12.27 -7.68
CA ARG A 129 10.69 13.10 -8.62
C ARG A 129 11.65 13.71 -9.63
N LEU A 130 11.30 13.68 -10.91
CA LEU A 130 12.03 14.31 -12.00
C LEU A 130 11.04 15.08 -12.87
N ILE A 131 11.34 16.34 -13.17
CA ILE A 131 10.54 17.14 -14.10
C ILE A 131 11.28 17.16 -15.44
N LYS A 132 10.64 16.66 -16.49
CA LYS A 132 11.18 16.68 -17.86
C LYS A 132 10.06 16.97 -18.84
N ASN A 133 10.27 17.95 -19.72
CA ASN A 133 9.32 18.31 -20.79
C ASN A 133 7.87 18.46 -20.29
N ASN A 134 7.67 19.25 -19.24
CA ASN A 134 6.35 19.50 -18.62
C ASN A 134 5.67 18.25 -18.01
N THR A 135 6.41 17.15 -17.86
CA THR A 135 5.94 15.92 -17.20
C THR A 135 6.69 15.72 -15.89
N ILE A 136 5.95 15.47 -14.81
CA ILE A 136 6.48 15.02 -13.53
C ILE A 136 6.53 13.50 -13.54
N TYR A 137 7.73 12.95 -13.50
CA TYR A 137 8.01 11.54 -13.31
C TYR A 137 8.20 11.24 -11.83
N LEU A 138 7.47 10.27 -11.31
CA LEU A 138 7.67 9.73 -9.96
C LEU A 138 8.07 8.26 -10.11
N GLU A 139 9.32 7.97 -9.80
CA GLU A 139 9.90 6.64 -10.03
C GLU A 139 10.67 6.16 -8.81
N SER A 140 10.57 4.87 -8.50
CA SER A 140 11.34 4.28 -7.41
C SER A 140 12.83 4.35 -7.72
N LYS A 141 13.68 4.57 -6.70
CA LYS A 141 15.13 4.44 -6.84
C LYS A 141 15.56 3.05 -7.32
N ALA A 142 14.78 2.01 -6.99
CA ALA A 142 15.03 0.64 -7.43
C ALA A 142 14.85 0.46 -8.95
N ASN A 143 14.15 1.37 -9.63
CA ASN A 143 13.97 1.33 -11.08
C ASN A 143 15.23 1.82 -11.82
N LEU A 144 16.31 1.04 -11.77
CA LEU A 144 17.58 1.38 -12.40
C LEU A 144 17.45 1.58 -13.90
N SER A 145 16.52 0.86 -14.56
CA SER A 145 16.27 1.03 -15.99
C SER A 145 15.83 2.44 -16.35
N PHE A 146 15.03 3.10 -15.51
CA PHE A 146 14.61 4.48 -15.74
C PHE A 146 15.75 5.48 -15.49
N TRP A 147 16.51 5.29 -14.42
CA TRP A 147 17.56 6.23 -14.01
C TRP A 147 18.86 6.10 -14.83
N GLN A 148 19.24 4.88 -15.22
CA GLN A 148 20.51 4.60 -15.89
C GLN A 148 20.40 4.60 -17.42
N ASN A 149 19.29 4.16 -18.04
CA ASN A 149 19.21 4.04 -19.51
C ASN A 149 19.29 5.37 -20.26
N ASN A 150 19.11 6.50 -19.57
CA ASN A 150 19.26 7.82 -20.16
C ASN A 150 20.72 8.32 -20.19
N SER A 151 21.68 7.52 -19.69
CA SER A 151 23.08 7.93 -19.52
C SER A 151 23.86 7.66 -20.81
N THR A 152 24.37 8.72 -21.43
CA THR A 152 25.25 8.61 -22.62
C THR A 152 26.68 9.05 -22.35
N TYR A 153 26.94 9.69 -21.21
CA TYR A 153 28.26 10.18 -20.85
C TYR A 153 29.17 9.05 -20.34
N VAL A 154 30.39 9.03 -20.88
CA VAL A 154 31.46 8.13 -20.43
C VAL A 154 32.55 8.96 -19.76
N LEU A 155 32.78 8.72 -18.47
CA LEU A 155 33.84 9.39 -17.72
C LEU A 155 35.20 8.96 -18.28
N PRO A 156 36.04 9.91 -18.74
CA PRO A 156 37.37 9.60 -19.23
C PRO A 156 38.25 9.04 -18.11
N ASN A 157 39.25 8.24 -18.48
CA ASN A 157 40.20 7.74 -17.51
C ASN A 157 41.06 8.90 -16.98
N ILE A 158 41.01 9.10 -15.67
CA ILE A 158 41.70 10.18 -14.97
C ILE A 158 42.37 9.60 -13.72
N GLU A 159 43.56 10.09 -13.40
CA GLU A 159 44.21 9.72 -12.15
C GLU A 159 43.58 10.49 -10.99
N VAL A 160 43.07 9.77 -10.00
CA VAL A 160 42.48 10.37 -8.81
C VAL A 160 43.29 9.98 -7.58
N LEU A 161 43.88 10.98 -6.93
CA LEU A 161 44.81 10.81 -5.82
C LEU A 161 44.12 10.48 -4.51
N ASN A 162 42.93 11.02 -4.28
CA ASN A 162 42.20 10.87 -3.02
C ASN A 162 40.78 10.35 -3.27
N LYS A 163 40.39 9.33 -2.52
CA LYS A 163 39.04 8.78 -2.50
C LYS A 163 38.51 8.69 -1.07
N SER A 164 37.20 8.82 -0.94
CA SER A 164 36.46 8.62 0.31
C SER A 164 35.36 7.58 0.08
N TYR A 165 34.65 7.16 1.14
CA TYR A 165 33.58 6.16 1.06
C TYR A 165 32.29 6.73 1.64
N ASN A 166 31.14 6.22 1.21
CA ASN A 166 29.84 6.67 1.69
C ASN A 166 29.45 6.05 3.05
N THR A 167 30.40 5.92 3.99
CA THR A 167 30.14 5.36 5.32
C THR A 167 29.11 6.15 6.12
N ASP A 168 28.97 7.45 5.85
CA ASP A 168 28.00 8.32 6.51
C ASP A 168 26.55 8.06 6.06
N GLU A 169 26.37 7.41 4.91
CA GLU A 169 25.05 7.00 4.39
C GLU A 169 24.61 5.64 4.96
N LEU A 170 25.49 4.95 5.71
CA LEU A 170 25.16 3.71 6.39
C LEU A 170 24.34 3.99 7.63
N TYR A 171 23.03 3.77 7.52
CA TYR A 171 22.12 3.68 8.65
C TYR A 171 22.02 2.22 9.12
N PRO A 172 22.60 1.87 10.28
CA PRO A 172 22.60 0.51 10.78
C PRO A 172 21.18 0.04 11.01
N ASN A 173 20.37 0.87 11.67
CA ASN A 173 18.98 0.58 11.91
C ASN A 173 18.13 1.38 10.92
N LEU A 174 17.37 0.66 10.10
CA LEU A 174 16.31 1.23 9.26
C LEU A 174 14.99 0.69 9.77
N TYR A 175 14.07 1.60 10.10
CA TYR A 175 12.76 1.24 10.62
C TYR A 175 11.66 1.84 9.74
N ILE A 176 10.84 0.98 9.14
CA ILE A 176 9.66 1.38 8.37
C ILE A 176 8.43 1.10 9.23
N LYS A 177 7.58 2.10 9.42
CA LYS A 177 6.36 1.97 10.22
C LYS A 177 5.14 2.55 9.55
N PHE A 178 4.05 1.80 9.63
CA PHE A 178 2.70 2.32 9.52
C PHE A 178 2.25 2.80 10.90
N ASP A 179 1.39 3.81 10.93
CA ASP A 179 0.82 4.28 12.19
C ASP A 179 -0.33 3.37 12.63
N TYR A 180 -0.55 3.33 13.93
CA TYR A 180 -1.70 2.65 14.52
C TYR A 180 -2.82 3.64 14.78
N ASP A 181 -4.05 3.15 14.65
CA ASP A 181 -5.23 3.96 14.86
C ASP A 181 -5.90 3.56 16.18
N ILE A 182 -5.78 4.43 17.18
CA ILE A 182 -6.33 4.18 18.52
C ILE A 182 -7.86 4.02 18.54
N ALA A 183 -8.56 4.54 17.52
CA ALA A 183 -10.01 4.38 17.39
C ALA A 183 -10.39 3.02 16.75
N ASP A 184 -9.43 2.33 16.14
CA ASP A 184 -9.65 1.07 15.42
C ASP A 184 -8.74 -0.06 15.96
N MET A 185 -9.28 -0.78 16.95
CA MET A 185 -8.59 -1.91 17.59
C MET A 185 -8.13 -3.00 16.59
N ASN A 186 -8.79 -3.14 15.43
CA ASN A 186 -8.38 -4.13 14.43
C ASN A 186 -7.02 -3.82 13.79
N THR A 187 -6.54 -2.57 13.88
CA THR A 187 -5.18 -2.22 13.45
C THR A 187 -4.13 -2.56 14.50
N ILE A 188 -4.55 -2.68 15.76
CA ILE A 188 -3.70 -3.09 16.88
C ILE A 188 -3.62 -4.62 16.96
N ASP A 189 -4.76 -5.30 16.82
CA ASP A 189 -4.82 -6.78 16.90
C ASP A 189 -4.13 -7.46 15.71
N ASN A 190 -4.14 -6.85 14.51
CA ASN A 190 -3.46 -7.38 13.32
C ASN A 190 -2.22 -6.53 12.98
N PHE A 191 -1.20 -6.69 13.83
CA PHE A 191 0.02 -5.89 13.77
C PHE A 191 1.02 -6.37 12.73
N LYS A 192 1.01 -7.66 12.39
CA LYS A 192 1.88 -8.26 11.38
C LYS A 192 1.93 -7.47 10.05
N GLY A 193 3.14 -7.09 9.65
CA GLY A 193 3.41 -6.33 8.43
C GLY A 193 3.23 -4.82 8.54
N THR A 194 2.89 -4.29 9.72
CA THR A 194 2.77 -2.84 10.00
C THR A 194 4.15 -2.21 10.18
N ASN A 195 5.07 -2.93 10.83
CA ASN A 195 6.42 -2.43 11.08
C ASN A 195 7.45 -3.42 10.55
N TYR A 196 8.61 -2.90 10.19
CA TYR A 196 9.74 -3.70 9.75
C TYR A 196 11.05 -3.00 10.08
N GLU A 197 11.94 -3.69 10.76
CA GLU A 197 13.26 -3.20 11.12
C GLU A 197 14.35 -4.02 10.44
N ARG A 198 15.34 -3.33 9.89
CA ARG A 198 16.60 -3.90 9.43
C ARG A 198 17.71 -3.36 10.30
N ILE A 199 18.49 -4.26 10.88
CA ILE A 199 19.67 -3.97 11.70
C ILE A 199 20.90 -4.47 10.96
N THR A 200 21.82 -3.56 10.62
CA THR A 200 23.09 -3.85 9.98
C THR A 200 24.19 -3.89 11.04
N SER A 201 24.94 -4.97 11.09
CA SER A 201 26.00 -5.19 12.09
C SER A 201 27.27 -5.73 11.44
N PRO A 202 28.45 -5.51 12.04
CA PRO A 202 29.70 -6.06 11.54
C PRO A 202 29.78 -7.55 11.88
N ILE A 203 30.43 -8.36 11.03
CA ILE A 203 30.60 -9.79 11.31
C ILE A 203 31.77 -10.00 12.29
N ILE A 204 32.91 -9.35 12.02
CA ILE A 204 34.11 -9.39 12.86
C ILE A 204 34.44 -7.99 13.36
N VAL A 205 34.66 -7.84 14.67
CA VAL A 205 35.04 -6.57 15.30
C VAL A 205 36.39 -6.74 15.98
N ASN A 206 37.44 -6.13 15.40
CA ASN A 206 38.76 -6.13 16.01
C ASN A 206 38.87 -5.08 17.13
N ASN A 207 38.19 -3.93 17.00
CA ASN A 207 38.17 -2.88 18.02
C ASN A 207 36.80 -2.18 18.06
N ALA A 208 36.06 -2.44 19.13
CA ALA A 208 34.71 -1.91 19.31
C ALA A 208 34.65 -0.37 19.39
N LYS A 209 35.74 0.30 19.77
CA LYS A 209 35.79 1.78 19.87
C LYS A 209 35.88 2.47 18.51
N HIS A 210 36.20 1.75 17.43
CA HIS A 210 36.26 2.28 16.07
C HIS A 210 35.02 1.93 15.23
N LEU A 211 33.98 1.35 15.85
CA LEU A 211 32.69 1.13 15.21
C LEU A 211 31.94 2.46 15.14
N ASN A 212 32.17 3.23 14.08
CA ASN A 212 31.38 4.42 13.77
C ASN A 212 30.22 4.02 12.85
N PHE A 213 29.20 3.45 13.46
CA PHE A 213 27.93 3.18 12.81
C PHE A 213 27.02 4.40 12.94
N GLY A 214 26.31 4.76 11.86
CA GLY A 214 25.35 5.85 11.87
C GLY A 214 24.18 5.63 12.85
N GLY A 215 23.24 6.56 12.86
CA GLY A 215 22.04 6.48 13.71
C GLY A 215 20.91 5.64 13.12
N LEU A 216 19.76 5.67 13.80
CA LEU A 216 18.49 5.14 13.30
C LEU A 216 17.94 6.02 12.17
N ARG A 217 17.56 5.40 11.06
CA ARG A 217 16.71 6.03 10.03
C ARG A 217 15.29 5.49 10.15
N GLU A 218 14.38 6.35 10.54
CA GLU A 218 12.96 6.03 10.62
C GLU A 218 12.22 6.55 9.38
N ILE A 219 11.35 5.70 8.81
CA ILE A 219 10.46 6.01 7.70
C ILE A 219 9.04 5.81 8.21
N SER A 220 8.42 6.93 8.60
CA SER A 220 7.01 6.96 9.00
C SER A 220 6.13 7.23 7.79
N LEU A 221 5.17 6.34 7.53
CA LEU A 221 4.20 6.53 6.45
C LEU A 221 3.00 7.39 6.86
N ASN A 222 2.85 7.69 8.15
CA ASN A 222 1.79 8.55 8.71
C ASN A 222 0.34 8.13 8.35
N VAL A 223 0.18 6.88 7.93
CA VAL A 223 -1.08 6.24 7.57
C VAL A 223 -1.12 4.85 8.20
N SER A 224 -2.32 4.35 8.44
CA SER A 224 -2.52 2.99 8.96
C SER A 224 -2.82 2.00 7.83
N LEU A 225 -2.47 0.73 8.04
CA LEU A 225 -2.75 -0.33 7.08
C LEU A 225 -4.16 -0.88 7.31
N ALA A 226 -4.98 -0.97 6.25
CA ALA A 226 -6.34 -1.49 6.39
C ALA A 226 -6.36 -2.99 6.69
N THR A 227 -7.17 -3.39 7.67
CA THR A 227 -7.38 -4.81 8.02
C THR A 227 -8.56 -5.39 7.24
N ARG A 228 -8.31 -6.50 6.52
CA ARG A 228 -9.30 -7.23 5.74
C ARG A 228 -10.00 -8.28 6.60
N LYS A 229 -11.31 -8.43 6.43
CA LYS A 229 -12.04 -9.58 6.98
C LYS A 229 -11.83 -10.82 6.10
N ASP A 230 -11.02 -11.76 6.59
CA ASP A 230 -10.65 -12.97 5.84
C ASP A 230 -11.62 -14.14 6.04
N SER A 231 -12.20 -14.26 7.23
CA SER A 231 -13.10 -15.36 7.56
C SER A 231 -14.32 -14.89 8.36
N VAL A 232 -15.28 -15.80 8.40
CA VAL A 232 -16.51 -15.71 9.18
C VAL A 232 -16.14 -16.18 10.59
N ASN A 233 -16.44 -15.37 11.61
CA ASN A 233 -16.13 -15.74 12.99
C ASN A 233 -16.96 -16.97 13.42
N THR A 234 -16.52 -17.74 14.39
CA THR A 234 -17.18 -18.97 14.88
C THR A 234 -18.66 -18.74 15.21
N VAL A 235 -18.99 -17.60 15.81
CA VAL A 235 -20.38 -17.22 16.11
C VAL A 235 -21.18 -16.92 14.83
N GLU A 236 -20.55 -16.30 13.83
CA GLU A 236 -21.18 -16.06 12.52
C GLU A 236 -21.42 -17.38 11.77
N ALA A 237 -20.54 -18.38 11.90
CA ALA A 237 -20.73 -19.69 11.27
C ALA A 237 -21.96 -20.45 11.82
N ILE A 238 -22.21 -20.34 13.13
CA ILE A 238 -23.43 -20.89 13.76
C ILE A 238 -24.67 -20.16 13.24
N LEU A 239 -24.63 -18.83 13.18
CA LEU A 239 -25.74 -18.03 12.65
C LEU A 239 -25.98 -18.25 11.15
N GLN A 240 -24.93 -18.50 10.36
CA GLN A 240 -25.06 -18.91 8.95
C GLN A 240 -25.80 -20.24 8.84
N THR A 241 -25.54 -21.19 9.74
CA THR A 241 -26.23 -22.48 9.76
C THR A 241 -27.72 -22.30 10.06
N LEU A 242 -28.05 -21.49 11.08
CA LEU A 242 -29.43 -21.16 11.42
C LEU A 242 -30.15 -20.40 10.29
N ALA A 243 -29.45 -19.46 9.67
CA ALA A 243 -29.95 -18.70 8.51
C ALA A 243 -30.24 -19.62 7.32
N GLY A 244 -29.38 -20.62 7.05
CA GLY A 244 -29.58 -21.60 5.99
C GLY A 244 -30.82 -22.47 6.19
N ILE A 245 -31.14 -22.87 7.43
CA ILE A 245 -32.37 -23.61 7.75
C ILE A 245 -33.60 -22.76 7.42
N VAL A 246 -33.56 -21.47 7.75
CA VAL A 246 -34.69 -20.56 7.47
C VAL A 246 -34.79 -20.22 6.00
N ASP A 247 -33.68 -20.02 5.28
CA ASP A 247 -33.67 -19.87 3.82
C ASP A 247 -34.26 -21.11 3.12
N GLY A 248 -34.03 -22.31 3.65
CA GLY A 248 -34.66 -23.55 3.18
C GLY A 248 -36.17 -23.58 3.40
N LEU A 249 -36.63 -23.15 4.57
CA LEU A 249 -38.06 -23.13 4.91
C LEU A 249 -38.84 -22.03 4.15
N THR A 250 -38.24 -20.86 3.94
CA THR A 250 -38.86 -19.76 3.18
C THR A 250 -38.92 -20.06 1.69
N SER A 251 -37.85 -20.64 1.12
CA SER A 251 -37.82 -21.03 -0.30
C SER A 251 -38.81 -22.14 -0.63
N ALA A 252 -39.00 -23.12 0.26
CA ALA A 252 -40.03 -24.16 0.13
C ALA A 252 -41.46 -23.58 0.09
N LEU A 253 -41.67 -22.39 0.67
CA LEU A 253 -42.95 -21.67 0.67
C LEU A 253 -43.03 -20.58 -0.42
N GLY A 254 -42.06 -20.53 -1.35
CA GLY A 254 -42.04 -19.58 -2.47
C GLY A 254 -41.55 -18.17 -2.10
N PHE A 255 -40.99 -17.98 -0.91
CA PHE A 255 -40.40 -16.70 -0.49
C PHE A 255 -38.88 -16.69 -0.71
N ASN A 256 -38.38 -15.60 -1.29
CA ASN A 256 -36.94 -15.39 -1.41
C ASN A 256 -36.34 -14.88 -0.07
N SER A 257 -35.39 -15.61 0.49
CA SER A 257 -34.45 -15.06 1.47
C SER A 257 -33.02 -15.53 1.18
N ASN A 258 -32.07 -14.62 1.38
CA ASN A 258 -30.66 -14.76 1.01
C ASN A 258 -29.79 -14.36 2.21
N PHE A 259 -30.08 -14.89 3.39
CA PHE A 259 -29.36 -14.53 4.60
C PHE A 259 -27.94 -15.06 4.58
N VAL A 260 -27.72 -16.27 4.10
CA VAL A 260 -26.37 -16.87 3.99
C VAL A 260 -25.44 -16.01 3.13
N ASN A 261 -25.93 -15.51 1.99
CA ASN A 261 -25.16 -14.65 1.08
C ASN A 261 -24.76 -13.33 1.74
N SER A 262 -25.62 -12.76 2.62
CA SER A 262 -25.32 -11.51 3.33
C SER A 262 -24.08 -11.59 4.25
N PHE A 263 -23.73 -12.79 4.74
CA PHE A 263 -22.50 -13.00 5.51
C PHE A 263 -21.27 -13.19 4.62
N GLN A 264 -21.40 -13.95 3.52
CA GLN A 264 -20.32 -14.16 2.56
C GLN A 264 -19.91 -12.85 1.87
N ASP A 265 -20.87 -11.94 1.64
CA ASP A 265 -20.62 -10.62 1.06
C ASP A 265 -19.78 -9.68 1.94
N ARG A 266 -19.61 -10.02 3.23
CA ARG A 266 -18.77 -9.27 4.18
C ARG A 266 -17.30 -9.69 4.12
N ILE A 267 -16.99 -10.90 3.63
CA ILE A 267 -15.61 -11.32 3.40
C ILE A 267 -14.97 -10.38 2.38
N GLY A 268 -13.76 -9.91 2.69
CA GLY A 268 -13.04 -8.90 1.92
C GLY A 268 -13.42 -7.45 2.21
N SER A 269 -14.36 -7.20 3.13
CA SER A 269 -14.62 -5.84 3.62
C SER A 269 -13.56 -5.44 4.66
N MET A 270 -13.37 -4.13 4.84
CA MET A 270 -12.52 -3.61 5.90
C MET A 270 -13.17 -3.83 7.27
N GLN A 271 -12.37 -4.29 8.24
CA GLN A 271 -12.79 -4.33 9.64
C GLN A 271 -12.48 -2.99 10.29
N VAL A 272 -13.47 -2.43 10.97
CA VAL A 272 -13.32 -1.19 11.74
C VAL A 272 -14.05 -1.33 13.06
N SER A 273 -13.42 -0.90 14.16
CA SER A 273 -14.06 -0.89 15.47
C SER A 273 -14.99 0.31 15.65
N GLN A 274 -14.73 1.41 14.94
CA GLN A 274 -15.54 2.62 14.97
C GLN A 274 -15.84 3.13 13.56
N HIS A 275 -16.86 3.99 13.44
CA HIS A 275 -17.36 4.46 12.15
C HIS A 275 -16.75 5.78 11.66
N PHE A 276 -16.07 6.52 12.53
CA PHE A 276 -15.47 7.83 12.28
C PHE A 276 -14.32 8.06 13.26
N GLY A 277 -13.51 9.10 13.05
CA GLY A 277 -12.42 9.47 13.94
C GLY A 277 -11.12 8.68 13.76
N TRP A 278 -11.04 7.85 12.71
CA TRP A 278 -9.90 7.01 12.41
C TRP A 278 -8.86 7.74 11.57
N GLN A 279 -7.59 7.42 11.83
CA GLN A 279 -6.47 7.88 11.03
C GLN A 279 -6.61 7.42 9.56
N PRO A 280 -6.11 8.19 8.58
CA PRO A 280 -6.13 7.76 7.18
C PRO A 280 -5.51 6.37 6.98
N LYS A 281 -6.11 5.60 6.07
CA LYS A 281 -5.71 4.22 5.76
C LYS A 281 -5.30 4.07 4.30
N VAL A 282 -4.41 3.13 4.03
CA VAL A 282 -4.08 2.69 2.67
C VAL A 282 -4.45 1.23 2.45
N LEU A 283 -4.93 0.93 1.25
CA LEU A 283 -5.36 -0.41 0.87
C LEU A 283 -5.36 -0.62 -0.64
N LEU A 284 -5.17 -1.87 -1.05
CA LEU A 284 -5.35 -2.34 -2.42
C LEU A 284 -6.80 -2.83 -2.59
N LEU A 285 -7.51 -2.22 -3.55
CA LEU A 285 -8.88 -2.65 -3.88
C LEU A 285 -8.92 -3.55 -5.11
N GLU A 286 -9.81 -4.53 -5.05
CA GLU A 286 -10.17 -5.39 -6.15
C GLU A 286 -11.68 -5.64 -6.10
N ASN A 287 -12.41 -5.29 -7.17
CA ASN A 287 -13.87 -5.43 -7.26
C ASN A 287 -14.63 -4.82 -6.07
N GLY A 288 -14.18 -3.67 -5.55
CA GLY A 288 -14.81 -2.96 -4.44
C GLY A 288 -14.59 -3.59 -3.05
N LYS A 289 -13.70 -4.59 -2.94
CA LYS A 289 -13.27 -5.23 -1.70
C LYS A 289 -11.76 -5.08 -1.54
N ILE A 290 -11.25 -5.25 -0.32
CA ILE A 290 -9.81 -5.31 -0.07
C ILE A 290 -9.27 -6.59 -0.71
N SER A 291 -8.25 -6.45 -1.56
CA SER A 291 -7.60 -7.58 -2.21
C SER A 291 -6.99 -8.52 -1.16
N THR A 292 -7.00 -9.82 -1.44
CA THR A 292 -6.35 -10.83 -0.58
C THR A 292 -4.84 -10.60 -0.48
N SER A 293 -4.24 -9.99 -1.51
CA SER A 293 -2.81 -9.67 -1.55
C SER A 293 -2.47 -8.32 -0.89
N ASN A 294 -3.42 -7.65 -0.23
CA ASN A 294 -3.20 -6.32 0.37
C ASN A 294 -1.98 -6.29 1.30
N ARG A 295 -1.94 -7.17 2.31
CA ARG A 295 -0.81 -7.23 3.25
C ARG A 295 0.43 -7.90 2.65
N THR A 296 0.27 -8.73 1.61
CA THR A 296 1.40 -9.34 0.91
C THR A 296 2.28 -8.29 0.22
N PHE A 297 1.66 -7.29 -0.41
CA PHE A 297 2.40 -6.26 -1.17
C PHE A 297 2.55 -4.92 -0.44
N LEU A 298 1.60 -4.55 0.42
CA LEU A 298 1.60 -3.27 1.11
C LEU A 298 2.21 -3.34 2.52
N SER A 299 2.67 -4.51 2.99
CA SER A 299 3.37 -4.61 4.27
C SER A 299 4.72 -3.88 4.25
N ALA A 300 5.15 -3.38 5.41
CA ALA A 300 6.43 -2.71 5.58
C ALA A 300 7.61 -3.58 5.10
N LYS A 301 7.54 -4.89 5.33
CA LYS A 301 8.49 -5.89 4.82
C LYS A 301 8.52 -5.95 3.29
N SER A 302 7.36 -6.03 2.64
CA SER A 302 7.28 -6.08 1.18
C SER A 302 7.79 -4.78 0.56
N LEU A 303 7.42 -3.63 1.13
CA LEU A 303 7.92 -2.33 0.71
C LEU A 303 9.45 -2.23 0.85
N TYR A 304 10.01 -2.79 1.94
CA TYR A 304 11.46 -2.82 2.12
C TYR A 304 12.15 -3.59 0.99
N HIS A 305 11.80 -4.86 0.81
CA HIS A 305 12.44 -5.74 -0.18
C HIS A 305 12.23 -5.27 -1.62
N THR A 306 11.09 -4.64 -1.91
CA THR A 306 10.79 -4.17 -3.26
C THR A 306 11.48 -2.83 -3.58
N PHE A 307 11.59 -1.91 -2.63
CA PHE A 307 11.95 -0.51 -2.93
C PHE A 307 13.13 0.05 -2.14
N TYR A 308 13.37 -0.42 -0.92
CA TYR A 308 14.45 0.09 -0.05
C TYR A 308 15.73 -0.74 -0.08
N GLU A 309 15.65 -1.99 -0.55
CA GLU A 309 16.80 -2.89 -0.62
C GLU A 309 17.94 -2.33 -1.50
N VAL A 310 17.65 -1.43 -2.44
CA VAL A 310 18.66 -0.72 -3.25
C VAL A 310 19.60 0.18 -2.41
N ASP A 311 19.12 0.67 -1.27
CA ASP A 311 19.90 1.51 -0.36
C ASP A 311 20.68 0.66 0.69
N SER A 312 20.58 -0.68 0.65
CA SER A 312 21.29 -1.58 1.56
C SER A 312 22.77 -1.73 1.20
N PHE A 313 23.62 -1.76 2.22
CA PHE A 313 25.06 -1.96 2.07
C PHE A 313 25.44 -3.44 1.98
N VAL A 314 24.51 -4.36 2.21
CA VAL A 314 24.74 -5.82 2.17
C VAL A 314 23.98 -6.45 1.01
N ALA A 315 22.70 -6.09 0.85
CA ALA A 315 21.86 -6.62 -0.21
C ALA A 315 22.33 -6.16 -1.60
N ASN A 316 21.77 -6.79 -2.66
CA ASN A 316 22.13 -6.51 -4.05
C ASN A 316 23.65 -6.60 -4.33
N ASN A 317 24.32 -7.59 -3.72
CA ASN A 317 25.77 -7.75 -3.80
C ASN A 317 26.53 -6.48 -3.34
N TYR A 318 26.17 -5.98 -2.15
CA TYR A 318 26.74 -4.76 -1.56
C TYR A 318 26.51 -3.49 -2.40
N GLY A 319 25.37 -3.43 -3.11
CA GLY A 319 25.06 -2.39 -4.08
C GLY A 319 24.93 -0.97 -3.51
N GLY A 320 24.62 -0.81 -2.22
CA GLY A 320 24.55 0.50 -1.56
C GLY A 320 25.92 1.12 -1.25
N GLN A 321 27.02 0.45 -1.55
CA GLN A 321 28.38 0.94 -1.27
C GLN A 321 28.95 1.73 -2.46
N TYR A 322 29.44 2.93 -2.15
CA TYR A 322 30.00 3.84 -3.15
C TYR A 322 31.36 4.38 -2.73
N GLU A 323 32.28 4.45 -3.71
CA GLU A 323 33.49 5.26 -3.63
C GLU A 323 33.14 6.70 -4.02
N LEU A 324 33.49 7.66 -3.17
CA LEU A 324 33.22 9.08 -3.31
C LEU A 324 34.48 9.82 -3.71
N TYR A 325 34.38 10.59 -4.78
CA TYR A 325 35.46 11.39 -5.35
C TYR A 325 35.03 12.86 -5.32
N LYS A 326 35.85 13.69 -4.68
CA LYS A 326 35.56 15.11 -4.47
C LYS A 326 36.57 15.97 -5.20
N ASP A 327 36.09 17.08 -5.75
CA ASP A 327 36.91 18.14 -6.35
C ASP A 327 37.81 17.66 -7.49
N VAL A 328 37.36 16.65 -8.24
CA VAL A 328 38.12 16.08 -9.36
C VAL A 328 37.98 16.95 -10.59
N ILE A 329 39.08 17.21 -11.29
CA ILE A 329 39.09 17.98 -12.53
C ILE A 329 39.05 17.00 -13.70
N ILE A 330 38.07 17.18 -14.58
CA ILE A 330 37.89 16.37 -15.78
C ILE A 330 37.82 17.27 -17.02
N PRO A 331 38.33 16.82 -18.18
CA PRO A 331 38.05 17.49 -19.44
C PRO A 331 36.53 17.45 -19.66
N PHE A 332 35.93 18.60 -19.96
CA PHE A 332 34.48 18.73 -20.05
C PHE A 332 34.10 19.88 -20.98
N CYS A 333 33.39 19.55 -22.04
CA CYS A 333 32.96 20.49 -23.07
C CYS A 333 31.43 20.61 -23.16
N LEU A 334 30.95 21.46 -24.07
CA LEU A 334 29.50 21.64 -24.29
C LEU A 334 28.80 20.33 -24.68
N HIS A 335 29.47 19.45 -25.42
CA HIS A 335 28.92 18.14 -25.78
C HIS A 335 28.64 17.30 -24.52
N ASP A 336 29.57 17.25 -23.58
CA ASP A 336 29.46 16.52 -22.32
C ASP A 336 28.38 17.14 -21.42
N PHE A 337 28.29 18.48 -21.40
CA PHE A 337 27.25 19.18 -20.68
C PHE A 337 25.84 18.79 -21.17
N LEU A 338 25.63 18.73 -22.49
CA LEU A 338 24.34 18.34 -23.07
C LEU A 338 23.96 16.89 -22.75
N GLN A 339 24.94 16.01 -22.56
CA GLN A 339 24.69 14.62 -22.13
C GLN A 339 24.33 14.52 -20.64
N THR A 340 24.90 15.37 -19.80
CA THR A 340 24.73 15.32 -18.33
C THR A 340 23.59 16.18 -17.80
N ILE A 341 23.08 17.17 -18.57
CA ILE A 341 22.04 18.10 -18.11
C ILE A 341 20.74 17.42 -17.70
N ASN A 342 20.35 16.36 -18.41
CA ASN A 342 19.13 15.60 -18.16
C ASN A 342 19.38 14.29 -17.41
N ASN A 343 20.65 13.94 -17.17
CA ASN A 343 21.00 12.73 -16.45
C ASN A 343 22.34 12.88 -15.70
N SER A 344 22.29 12.70 -14.38
CA SER A 344 23.48 12.70 -13.54
C SER A 344 24.28 11.39 -13.60
N HIS A 345 23.73 10.31 -14.16
CA HIS A 345 24.41 9.03 -14.26
C HIS A 345 25.41 9.00 -15.41
N PHE A 346 26.46 8.19 -15.25
CA PHE A 346 27.49 7.96 -16.26
C PHE A 346 28.08 6.55 -16.15
N GLN A 347 28.79 6.12 -17.19
CA GLN A 347 29.66 4.95 -17.14
C GLN A 347 31.12 5.37 -17.10
N THR A 348 31.95 4.62 -16.41
CA THR A 348 33.41 4.76 -16.50
C THR A 348 33.94 3.99 -17.71
N SER A 349 35.16 4.32 -18.17
CA SER A 349 35.86 3.54 -19.20
C SER A 349 35.99 2.05 -18.88
N ASN A 350 35.91 1.69 -17.60
CA ASN A 350 36.01 0.31 -17.10
C ASN A 350 34.65 -0.39 -16.96
N GLY A 351 33.56 0.23 -17.44
CA GLY A 351 32.20 -0.32 -17.40
C GLY A 351 31.49 -0.22 -16.04
N LEU A 352 32.09 0.44 -15.05
CA LEU A 352 31.42 0.70 -13.76
C LEU A 352 30.46 1.87 -13.88
N TRP A 353 29.33 1.78 -13.19
CA TRP A 353 28.34 2.85 -13.12
C TRP A 353 28.69 3.87 -12.04
N GLY A 354 28.52 5.14 -12.40
CA GLY A 354 28.70 6.26 -11.49
C GLY A 354 27.56 7.26 -11.60
N LYS A 355 27.58 8.22 -10.67
CA LYS A 355 26.67 9.34 -10.65
C LYS A 355 27.40 10.61 -10.21
N PHE A 356 27.16 11.70 -10.92
CA PHE A 356 27.57 13.04 -10.49
C PHE A 356 26.67 13.55 -9.36
N ASP A 357 27.31 14.01 -8.30
CA ASP A 357 26.66 14.74 -7.21
C ASP A 357 26.70 16.24 -7.44
N LEU A 358 27.77 16.73 -8.06
CA LEU A 358 27.97 18.14 -8.38
C LEU A 358 28.85 18.28 -9.62
N ILE A 359 28.50 19.19 -10.51
CA ILE A 359 29.29 19.55 -11.69
C ILE A 359 29.45 21.07 -11.72
N HIS A 360 30.68 21.56 -11.60
CA HIS A 360 31.05 22.96 -11.80
C HIS A 360 31.83 23.07 -13.09
N TRP A 361 31.15 23.39 -14.19
CA TRP A 361 31.77 23.53 -15.50
C TRP A 361 32.35 24.93 -15.70
N ASN A 362 33.64 25.00 -16.04
CA ASN A 362 34.29 26.22 -16.49
C ASN A 362 34.29 26.27 -18.02
N PHE A 363 33.30 26.98 -18.57
CA PHE A 363 33.11 27.10 -20.02
C PHE A 363 34.28 27.77 -20.77
N THR A 364 35.17 28.48 -20.07
CA THR A 364 36.29 29.20 -20.70
C THR A 364 37.52 28.30 -20.88
N GLN A 365 37.60 27.21 -20.11
CA GLN A 365 38.83 26.41 -19.99
C GLN A 365 38.61 24.92 -20.29
N ASP A 366 37.46 24.55 -20.88
CA ASP A 366 37.10 23.17 -21.31
C ASP A 366 37.34 22.09 -20.25
N TYR A 367 37.15 22.44 -18.97
CA TYR A 367 37.18 21.50 -17.86
C TYR A 367 36.03 21.73 -16.89
N ALA A 368 35.66 20.67 -16.18
CA ALA A 368 34.73 20.74 -15.07
C ALA A 368 35.37 20.23 -13.78
N LYS A 369 35.05 20.88 -12.67
CA LYS A 369 35.31 20.39 -11.32
C LYS A 369 34.08 19.61 -10.86
N VAL A 370 34.25 18.32 -10.57
CA VAL A 370 33.13 17.41 -10.32
C VAL A 370 33.27 16.69 -8.98
N ASN A 371 32.13 16.45 -8.35
CA ASN A 371 31.97 15.47 -7.29
C ASN A 371 31.14 14.31 -7.84
N TYR A 372 31.64 13.10 -7.70
CA TYR A 372 30.92 11.92 -8.18
C TYR A 372 31.12 10.72 -7.28
N ARG A 373 30.21 9.77 -7.44
CA ARG A 373 30.23 8.48 -6.76
C ARG A 373 30.28 7.35 -7.77
N ILE A 374 31.07 6.32 -7.50
CA ILE A 374 31.11 5.08 -8.28
C ILE A 374 30.62 3.95 -7.40
N GLN A 375 29.70 3.14 -7.93
CA GLN A 375 29.19 1.97 -7.21
C GLN A 375 30.26 0.90 -7.18
N LYS A 376 30.87 0.69 -6.01
CA LYS A 376 31.91 -0.31 -5.83
C LYS A 376 31.94 -0.78 -4.37
N PRO A 377 31.85 -2.10 -4.13
CA PRO A 377 31.91 -2.64 -2.79
C PRO A 377 33.32 -2.48 -2.21
N TYR A 378 33.40 -1.94 -1.00
CA TYR A 378 34.65 -1.72 -0.27
C TYR A 378 34.72 -2.51 1.05
N THR A 379 33.60 -3.05 1.54
CA THR A 379 33.57 -3.95 2.70
C THR A 379 32.56 -5.08 2.52
N THR A 380 32.94 -6.30 2.91
CA THR A 380 32.06 -7.47 2.98
C THR A 380 31.80 -7.92 4.41
N ASN A 381 32.42 -7.26 5.39
CA ASN A 381 32.36 -7.61 6.81
C ASN A 381 31.11 -7.02 7.50
N VAL A 382 29.96 -7.10 6.84
CA VAL A 382 28.68 -6.57 7.31
C VAL A 382 27.57 -7.58 7.01
N GLN A 383 26.64 -7.69 7.95
CA GLN A 383 25.48 -8.57 7.85
C GLN A 383 24.21 -7.82 8.27
N GLU A 384 23.06 -8.24 7.75
CA GLU A 384 21.75 -7.67 8.07
C GLU A 384 20.88 -8.69 8.79
N ILE A 385 20.23 -8.24 9.85
CA ILE A 385 19.22 -8.97 10.60
C ILE A 385 17.90 -8.22 10.43
N TYR A 386 16.82 -8.97 10.24
CA TYR A 386 15.49 -8.44 9.99
C TYR A 386 14.54 -8.78 11.13
N ILE A 387 13.77 -7.80 11.57
CA ILE A 387 12.77 -7.97 12.63
C ILE A 387 11.42 -7.51 12.09
N GLU A 388 10.44 -8.42 12.18
CA GLU A 388 9.05 -8.17 11.86
C GLU A 388 8.23 -8.49 13.13
N PRO A 389 7.64 -7.49 13.80
CA PRO A 389 6.75 -7.73 14.92
C PRO A 389 5.44 -8.37 14.43
N GLU A 390 4.92 -9.31 15.20
CA GLU A 390 3.68 -10.05 14.91
C GLU A 390 2.49 -9.54 15.71
#